data_AF-A0A3A4NVI0-F1
#
_entry.id   AF-A0A3A4NVI0-F1
#
_cell.length_a   1.000
_cell.length_b   1.000
_cell.length_c   1.000
_cell.angle_alpha   90.00
_cell.angle_beta   90.00
_cell.angle_gamma   90.00
#
_symmetry.space_group_name_H-M   'P 1'
#
loop_
_entity.id
_entity.type
_entity.pdbx_description
1 polymer ?
#
loop_
_entity_poly.entity_id
_entity_poly.type
_entity_poly.pdbx_seq_one_letter_code
_entity_poly.pdbx_strand_id
1 'polypeptide(L)'
;MESVKHQCPICLLNGQVQEDADGEEIFLIKCLRCGSYRISKEVCKVLNTVTFKSYVLSGFIRTSNLQEEIPSLDLDLIQEVDQNFSLLTLEQKEKNLIAYMGMKAELGEACEINSLFDYPLIFAREKAELNWLISEMIKEGVLDRREKPKSMFPISKGTVTNEVHKVTLTKKGFEKMNAFKALSTSGSMTETSVKTSRQKRKVFKLLTRICGLIVA
;
A
#
# COMPACT_ATOMS: atom_id res chain seq x y z
N MET A 1 1.42 13.71 -25.39
CA MET A 1 0.32 14.10 -24.48
C MET A 1 0.94 14.79 -23.29
N GLU A 2 0.64 16.07 -23.08
CA GLU A 2 1.10 16.83 -21.91
C GLU A 2 0.30 16.37 -20.68
N SER A 3 0.99 16.00 -19.60
CA SER A 3 0.32 15.66 -18.34
C SER A 3 -0.04 16.94 -17.59
N VAL A 4 -1.33 17.17 -17.32
CA VAL A 4 -1.77 18.28 -16.48
C VAL A 4 -1.64 17.86 -15.01
N LYS A 5 -1.06 18.72 -14.17
CA LYS A 5 -1.01 18.50 -12.71
C LYS A 5 -2.41 18.71 -12.14
N HIS A 6 -3.01 17.66 -11.61
CA HIS A 6 -4.28 17.72 -10.88
C HIS A 6 -4.14 17.10 -9.49
N GLN A 7 -5.12 17.36 -8.61
CA GLN A 7 -5.17 16.73 -7.31
C GLN A 7 -5.56 15.25 -7.45
N CYS A 8 -4.89 14.38 -6.72
CA CYS A 8 -5.23 12.96 -6.62
C CYS A 8 -6.62 12.81 -5.95
N PRO A 9 -7.63 12.17 -6.56
CA PRO A 9 -8.97 12.08 -5.98
C PRO A 9 -9.02 11.28 -4.66
N ILE A 10 -8.05 10.40 -4.40
CA ILE A 10 -8.02 9.60 -3.16
C ILE A 10 -7.46 10.40 -1.99
N CYS A 11 -6.46 11.25 -2.25
CA CYS A 11 -5.58 11.74 -1.21
C CYS A 11 -5.38 13.26 -1.27
N LEU A 12 -5.91 13.92 -2.29
CA LEU A 12 -5.93 15.36 -2.49
C LEU A 12 -4.55 16.03 -2.59
N LEU A 13 -3.46 15.25 -2.58
CA LEU A 13 -2.12 15.73 -2.89
C LEU A 13 -1.92 15.82 -4.40
N ASN A 14 -0.89 16.54 -4.82
CA ASN A 14 -0.53 16.66 -6.23
C ASN A 14 -0.29 15.28 -6.87
N GLY A 15 -0.98 15.03 -7.98
CA GLY A 15 -0.83 13.87 -8.84
C GLY A 15 -0.64 14.27 -10.30
N GLN A 16 -0.12 13.35 -11.10
CA GLN A 16 -0.16 13.47 -12.55
C GLN A 16 -1.40 12.74 -13.05
N VAL A 17 -2.16 13.39 -13.92
CA VAL A 17 -3.33 12.80 -14.55
C VAL A 17 -3.06 12.70 -16.05
N GLN A 18 -3.27 11.50 -16.58
CA GLN A 18 -3.22 11.22 -18.01
C GLN A 18 -4.62 10.75 -18.40
N GLU A 19 -5.25 11.49 -19.31
CA GLU A 19 -6.49 11.05 -19.96
C GLU A 19 -6.16 9.89 -20.89
N ASP A 20 -7.01 8.86 -20.91
CA ASP A 20 -6.85 7.79 -21.88
C ASP A 20 -7.22 8.30 -23.29
N ALA A 21 -6.50 7.88 -24.31
CA ALA A 21 -6.62 8.42 -25.67
C ALA A 21 -7.94 8.03 -26.36
N ASP A 22 -8.68 7.09 -25.79
CA ASP A 22 -9.83 6.42 -26.41
C ASP A 22 -11.18 7.14 -26.18
N GLY A 23 -11.19 8.35 -25.62
CA GLY A 23 -12.41 9.14 -25.42
C GLY A 23 -13.36 8.64 -24.32
N GLU A 24 -12.99 7.54 -23.64
CA GLU A 24 -13.62 7.08 -22.41
C GLU A 24 -13.33 8.05 -21.26
N GLU A 25 -14.30 8.32 -20.39
CA GLU A 25 -14.15 9.17 -19.18
C GLU A 25 -13.30 8.48 -18.08
N ILE A 26 -12.23 7.76 -18.47
CA ILE A 26 -11.31 7.03 -17.61
C ILE A 26 -9.97 7.78 -17.56
N PHE A 27 -9.51 8.03 -16.34
CA PHE A 27 -8.25 8.71 -16.06
C PHE A 27 -7.23 7.72 -15.52
N LEU A 28 -6.01 7.77 -16.06
CA LEU A 28 -4.83 7.19 -15.42
C LEU A 28 -4.22 8.21 -14.46
N ILE A 29 -4.30 7.92 -13.17
CA ILE A 29 -3.72 8.75 -12.12
C ILE A 29 -2.38 8.14 -11.69
N LYS A 30 -1.34 8.99 -11.59
CA LYS A 30 -0.04 8.64 -11.00
C LYS A 30 0.23 9.57 -9.81
N CYS A 31 0.17 9.02 -8.60
CA CYS A 31 0.36 9.76 -7.35
C CYS A 31 1.51 9.17 -6.53
N LEU A 32 2.39 10.01 -5.98
CA LEU A 32 3.51 9.55 -5.14
C LEU A 32 3.04 8.83 -3.87
N ARG A 33 1.88 9.22 -3.30
CA ARG A 33 1.32 8.61 -2.09
C ARG A 33 0.43 7.40 -2.35
N CYS A 34 -0.39 7.44 -3.41
CA CYS A 34 -1.37 6.37 -3.67
C CYS A 34 -0.89 5.34 -4.66
N GLY A 35 0.12 5.65 -5.47
CA GLY A 35 0.51 4.83 -6.61
C GLY A 35 -0.22 5.21 -7.89
N SER A 36 -0.26 4.26 -8.84
CA SER A 36 -0.85 4.37 -10.17
C SER A 36 -2.15 3.58 -10.25
N TYR A 37 -3.23 4.19 -10.74
CA TYR A 37 -4.54 3.55 -10.88
C TYR A 37 -5.37 4.19 -11.99
N ARG A 38 -6.36 3.44 -12.49
CA ARG A 38 -7.38 3.95 -13.41
C ARG A 38 -8.67 4.23 -12.65
N ILE A 39 -9.38 5.29 -13.00
CA ILE A 39 -10.63 5.68 -12.34
C ILE A 39 -11.53 6.43 -13.31
N SER A 40 -12.85 6.19 -13.27
CA SER A 40 -13.79 6.96 -14.06
C SER A 40 -14.13 8.31 -13.42
N LYS A 41 -14.56 9.27 -14.23
CA LYS A 41 -15.04 10.58 -13.76
C LYS A 41 -16.18 10.48 -12.75
N GLU A 42 -17.08 9.52 -12.93
CA GLU A 42 -18.18 9.25 -12.00
C GLU A 42 -17.66 8.83 -10.62
N VAL A 43 -16.74 7.86 -10.58
CA VAL A 43 -16.13 7.38 -9.34
C VAL A 43 -15.36 8.50 -8.64
N CYS A 44 -14.65 9.36 -9.39
CA CYS A 44 -14.00 10.55 -8.84
C CYS A 44 -14.99 11.48 -8.13
N LYS A 45 -16.18 11.71 -8.70
CA LYS A 45 -17.22 12.56 -8.06
C LYS A 45 -17.71 11.93 -6.76
N VAL A 46 -17.90 10.62 -6.72
CA VAL A 46 -18.35 9.91 -5.52
C VAL A 46 -17.29 9.91 -4.41
N LEU A 47 -16.02 9.74 -4.75
CA LEU A 47 -14.93 9.79 -3.76
C LEU A 47 -14.84 11.15 -3.04
N ASN A 48 -15.25 12.24 -3.71
CA ASN A 48 -15.27 13.57 -3.11
C ASN A 48 -16.45 13.81 -2.16
N THR A 49 -17.49 12.98 -2.21
CA THR A 49 -18.71 13.14 -1.39
C THR A 49 -18.79 12.15 -0.23
N VAL A 50 -18.14 10.99 -0.35
CA VAL A 50 -18.15 9.92 0.65
C VAL A 50 -16.92 10.03 1.56
N THR A 51 -17.12 9.87 2.87
CA THR A 51 -16.03 9.76 3.84
C THR A 51 -15.38 8.38 3.74
N PHE A 52 -14.55 8.20 2.72
CA PHE A 52 -13.77 6.97 2.54
C PHE A 52 -12.45 7.02 3.31
N LYS A 53 -12.02 5.88 3.85
CA LYS A 53 -10.70 5.73 4.49
C LYS A 53 -9.59 5.73 3.44
N SER A 54 -9.20 6.90 2.95
CA SER A 54 -8.22 7.09 1.85
C SER A 54 -6.93 6.29 2.01
N TYR A 55 -6.48 6.05 3.24
CA TYR A 55 -5.30 5.24 3.52
C TYR A 55 -5.47 3.76 3.12
N VAL A 56 -6.68 3.21 3.22
CA VAL A 56 -6.98 1.82 2.88
C VAL A 56 -6.88 1.60 1.38
N LEU A 57 -7.55 2.45 0.59
CA LEU A 57 -7.51 2.39 -0.87
C LEU A 57 -6.12 2.73 -1.41
N SER A 58 -5.43 3.71 -0.80
CA SER A 58 -4.03 3.99 -1.12
C SER A 58 -3.14 2.77 -0.86
N GLY A 59 -3.32 2.07 0.26
CA GLY A 59 -2.59 0.85 0.57
C GLY A 59 -2.83 -0.24 -0.45
N PHE A 60 -4.10 -0.52 -0.75
CA PHE A 60 -4.51 -1.48 -1.77
C PHE A 60 -3.84 -1.20 -3.13
N ILE A 61 -3.95 0.04 -3.64
CA ILE A 61 -3.36 0.42 -4.94
C ILE A 61 -1.85 0.23 -4.93
N ARG A 62 -1.17 0.67 -3.86
CA ARG A 62 0.28 0.50 -3.78
C ARG A 62 0.68 -0.97 -3.72
N THR A 63 -0.06 -1.82 -3.01
CA THR A 63 0.15 -3.27 -3.02
C THR A 63 -0.03 -3.86 -4.42
N SER A 64 -1.04 -3.43 -5.18
CA SER A 64 -1.21 -3.83 -6.59
C SER A 64 -0.04 -3.35 -7.46
N ASN A 65 0.43 -2.12 -7.29
CA ASN A 65 1.55 -1.59 -8.09
C ASN A 65 2.88 -2.28 -7.80
N LEU A 66 3.09 -2.79 -6.59
CA LEU A 66 4.25 -3.62 -6.27
C LEU A 66 4.26 -4.93 -7.07
N GLN A 67 3.10 -5.36 -7.57
CA GLN A 67 2.94 -6.50 -8.46
C GLN A 67 2.88 -6.08 -9.95
N GLU A 68 3.29 -4.84 -10.25
CA GLU A 68 3.25 -4.24 -11.58
C GLU A 68 1.82 -4.11 -12.15
N GLU A 69 0.80 -4.18 -11.29
CA GLU A 69 -0.60 -4.03 -11.69
C GLU A 69 -1.10 -2.60 -11.46
N ILE A 70 -1.83 -2.06 -12.44
CA ILE A 70 -2.51 -0.76 -12.35
C ILE A 70 -4.01 -1.03 -12.21
N PRO A 71 -4.57 -1.03 -10.99
CA PRO A 71 -5.96 -1.39 -10.77
C PRO A 71 -6.89 -0.34 -11.39
N SER A 72 -8.04 -0.81 -11.90
CA SER A 72 -9.16 0.06 -12.29
C SER A 72 -10.14 0.13 -11.12
N LEU A 73 -10.43 1.34 -10.68
CA LEU A 73 -11.30 1.60 -9.53
C LEU A 73 -12.74 1.80 -9.99
N ASP A 74 -13.62 0.95 -9.49
CA ASP A 74 -15.07 1.11 -9.52
C ASP A 74 -15.63 1.17 -8.08
N LEU A 75 -16.91 1.48 -7.94
CA LEU A 75 -17.54 1.66 -6.62
C LEU A 75 -17.59 0.34 -5.82
N ASP A 76 -17.79 -0.79 -6.49
CA ASP A 76 -17.88 -2.10 -5.85
C ASP A 76 -16.52 -2.49 -5.24
N LEU A 77 -15.44 -2.32 -6.00
CA LEU A 77 -14.07 -2.57 -5.55
C LEU A 77 -13.70 -1.66 -4.38
N ILE A 78 -14.06 -0.37 -4.44
CA ILE A 78 -13.78 0.58 -3.36
C ILE A 78 -14.47 0.12 -2.07
N GLN A 79 -15.74 -0.29 -2.12
CA GLN A 79 -16.47 -0.80 -0.96
C GLN A 79 -15.87 -2.11 -0.42
N GLU A 80 -15.52 -3.04 -1.32
CA GLU A 80 -14.87 -4.31 -0.95
C GLU A 80 -13.53 -4.05 -0.24
N VAL A 81 -12.72 -3.12 -0.74
CA VAL A 81 -11.44 -2.76 -0.15
C VAL A 81 -11.61 -2.14 1.24
N ASP A 82 -12.57 -1.24 1.45
CA ASP A 82 -12.82 -0.67 2.78
C ASP A 82 -13.21 -1.73 3.82
N GLN A 83 -14.11 -2.64 3.44
CA GLN A 83 -14.60 -3.69 4.32
C GLN A 83 -13.48 -4.66 4.72
N ASN A 84 -12.63 -5.05 3.78
CA ASN A 84 -11.62 -6.08 4.01
C ASN A 84 -10.36 -5.57 4.74
N PHE A 85 -9.98 -4.31 4.53
CA PHE A 85 -8.67 -3.82 4.97
C PHE A 85 -8.74 -2.74 6.06
N SER A 86 -9.93 -2.29 6.45
CA SER A 86 -10.04 -1.26 7.48
C SER A 86 -9.75 -1.75 8.90
N LEU A 87 -9.68 -3.07 9.12
CA LEU A 87 -9.52 -3.72 10.41
C LEU A 87 -8.24 -4.57 10.53
N LEU A 88 -7.17 -4.23 9.81
CA LEU A 88 -5.91 -4.97 9.93
C LEU A 88 -5.34 -4.91 11.35
N THR A 89 -4.95 -6.07 11.87
CA THR A 89 -4.27 -6.21 13.16
C THR A 89 -2.85 -5.67 13.10
N LEU A 90 -2.25 -5.41 14.27
CA LEU A 90 -0.86 -4.99 14.36
C LEU A 90 0.10 -5.96 13.65
N GLU A 91 -0.07 -7.26 13.89
CA GLU A 91 0.74 -8.32 13.26
C GLU A 91 0.60 -8.30 11.73
N GLN A 92 -0.60 -8.05 11.20
CA GLN A 92 -0.80 -7.92 9.75
C GLN A 92 -0.09 -6.69 9.18
N LYS A 93 -0.06 -5.57 9.91
CA LYS A 93 0.69 -4.37 9.49
C LYS A 93 2.19 -4.59 9.54
N GLU A 94 2.71 -5.26 10.58
CA GLU A 94 4.12 -5.69 10.65
C GLU A 94 4.48 -6.58 9.47
N LYS A 95 3.65 -7.59 9.19
CA LYS A 95 3.83 -8.50 8.06
C LYS A 95 3.89 -7.72 6.74
N ASN A 96 2.99 -6.76 6.54
CA ASN A 96 3.00 -5.92 5.34
C ASN A 96 4.28 -5.07 5.23
N LEU A 97 4.77 -4.53 6.34
CA LEU A 97 6.02 -3.76 6.35
C LEU A 97 7.22 -4.62 5.99
N ILE A 98 7.34 -5.79 6.61
CA ILE A 98 8.42 -6.75 6.34
C ILE A 98 8.36 -7.22 4.88
N ALA A 99 7.17 -7.54 4.38
CA ALA A 99 6.98 -7.94 3.00
C ALA A 99 7.42 -6.83 2.03
N TYR A 100 7.02 -5.57 2.29
CA TYR A 100 7.47 -4.42 1.50
C TYR A 100 8.99 -4.27 1.50
N MET A 101 9.63 -4.36 2.67
CA MET A 101 11.08 -4.29 2.78
C MET A 101 11.78 -5.40 2.01
N GLY A 102 11.26 -6.64 2.09
CA GLY A 102 11.79 -7.78 1.35
C GLY A 102 11.64 -7.69 -0.17
N MET A 103 10.81 -6.77 -0.69
CA MET A 103 10.74 -6.45 -2.12
C MET A 103 11.72 -5.34 -2.54
N LYS A 104 12.27 -4.60 -1.59
CA LYS A 104 13.09 -3.40 -1.84
C LYS A 104 14.57 -3.59 -1.52
N ALA A 105 14.90 -4.52 -0.63
CA ALA A 105 16.24 -4.69 -0.10
C ALA A 105 16.49 -6.17 0.26
N GLU A 106 17.72 -6.63 0.05
CA GLU A 106 18.16 -7.94 0.51
C GLU A 106 18.45 -7.94 2.02
N LEU A 107 18.72 -9.12 2.59
CA LEU A 107 19.11 -9.25 3.98
C LEU A 107 20.40 -8.46 4.26
N GLY A 108 20.35 -7.56 5.25
CA GLY A 108 21.50 -6.73 5.61
C GLY A 108 21.60 -5.42 4.80
N GLU A 109 20.81 -5.26 3.74
CA GLU A 109 20.73 -4.01 3.00
C GLU A 109 19.80 -2.99 3.70
N ALA A 110 20.07 -1.71 3.48
CA ALA A 110 19.24 -0.64 4.01
C ALA A 110 18.06 -0.37 3.06
N CYS A 111 16.86 -0.32 3.63
CA CYS A 111 15.64 0.12 2.96
C CYS A 111 15.27 1.52 3.45
N GLU A 112 14.93 2.40 2.52
CA GLU A 112 14.38 3.73 2.84
C GLU A 112 12.86 3.67 2.89
N ILE A 113 12.29 4.12 4.00
CA ILE A 113 10.84 4.24 4.21
C ILE A 113 10.53 5.71 4.47
N ASN A 114 9.74 6.32 3.60
CA ASN A 114 9.31 7.69 3.69
C ASN A 114 7.94 7.77 4.37
N SER A 115 7.88 8.23 5.60
CA SER A 115 6.65 8.16 6.40
C SER A 115 5.49 8.97 5.83
N LEU A 116 5.76 10.01 5.03
CA LEU A 116 4.71 10.80 4.39
C LEU A 116 4.01 10.04 3.25
N PHE A 117 4.74 9.20 2.53
CA PHE A 117 4.23 8.51 1.36
C PHE A 117 3.93 7.03 1.60
N ASP A 118 4.69 6.38 2.48
CA ASP A 118 4.72 4.92 2.63
C ASP A 118 3.81 4.39 3.74
N TYR A 119 3.25 5.25 4.61
CA TYR A 119 2.30 4.80 5.63
C TYR A 119 1.09 4.00 5.07
N PRO A 120 0.54 4.29 3.87
CA PRO A 120 -0.54 3.48 3.32
C PRO A 120 -0.10 2.06 2.93
N LEU A 121 1.17 1.80 2.62
CA LEU A 121 1.66 0.46 2.23
C LEU A 121 1.37 -0.60 3.28
N ILE A 122 1.32 -0.17 4.54
CA ILE A 122 1.04 -1.04 5.68
C ILE A 122 -0.38 -0.82 6.22
N PHE A 123 -1.22 -0.11 5.48
CA PHE A 123 -2.58 0.29 5.88
C PHE A 123 -2.59 1.03 7.23
N ALA A 124 -1.54 1.83 7.48
CA ALA A 124 -1.56 2.77 8.59
C ALA A 124 -2.53 3.92 8.27
N ARG A 125 -3.20 4.45 9.28
CA ARG A 125 -4.16 5.56 9.15
C ARG A 125 -3.42 6.87 8.84
N GLU A 126 -2.24 7.02 9.42
CA GLU A 126 -1.41 8.21 9.34
C GLU A 126 0.08 7.86 9.49
N LYS A 127 0.94 8.84 9.18
CA LYS A 127 2.39 8.70 9.28
C LYS A 127 2.87 8.37 10.70
N ALA A 128 2.16 8.84 11.74
CA ALA A 128 2.54 8.61 13.13
C ALA A 128 2.46 7.13 13.51
N GLU A 129 1.45 6.42 12.99
CA GLU A 129 1.29 4.98 13.21
C GLU A 129 2.43 4.18 12.56
N LEU A 130 2.85 4.53 11.33
CA LEU A 130 4.03 3.93 10.71
C LEU A 130 5.31 4.19 11.51
N ASN A 131 5.51 5.43 11.98
CA ASN A 131 6.67 5.80 12.79
C ASN A 131 6.74 5.01 14.10
N TRP A 132 5.60 4.86 14.76
CA TRP A 132 5.47 4.06 15.98
C TRP A 132 5.79 2.59 15.68
N LEU A 133 5.21 2.01 14.63
CA LEU A 133 5.45 0.62 14.24
C LEU A 133 6.93 0.32 13.98
N ILE A 134 7.60 1.18 13.20
CA ILE A 134 9.04 1.07 12.93
C ILE A 134 9.83 1.11 14.25
N SER A 135 9.45 2.00 15.17
CA SER A 135 10.12 2.15 16.47
C SER A 135 9.96 0.91 17.35
N GLU A 136 8.78 0.31 17.39
CA GLU A 136 8.54 -0.95 18.11
C GLU A 136 9.33 -2.11 17.48
N MET A 137 9.32 -2.23 16.15
CA MET A 137 10.09 -3.27 15.47
C MET A 137 11.61 -3.13 15.66
N ILE A 138 12.12 -1.91 15.83
CA ILE A 138 13.53 -1.68 16.22
C ILE A 138 13.77 -2.16 17.66
N LYS A 139 12.90 -1.81 18.60
CA LYS A 139 13.02 -2.25 20.01
C LYS A 139 12.99 -3.79 20.11
N GLU A 140 12.16 -4.43 19.31
CA GLU A 140 12.09 -5.90 19.23
C GLU A 140 13.30 -6.54 18.53
N GLY A 141 14.20 -5.76 17.93
CA GLY A 141 15.33 -6.25 17.15
C GLY A 141 14.93 -6.92 15.84
N VAL A 142 13.73 -6.63 15.32
CA VAL A 142 13.26 -7.05 13.99
C VAL A 142 13.89 -6.18 12.91
N LEU A 143 14.03 -4.89 13.21
CA LEU A 143 14.70 -3.89 12.38
C LEU A 143 15.94 -3.36 13.10
N ASP A 144 16.95 -3.00 12.33
CA ASP A 144 18.10 -2.22 12.79
C ASP A 144 18.08 -0.84 12.15
N ARG A 145 18.48 0.18 12.92
CA ARG A 145 18.57 1.57 12.48
C ARG A 145 19.99 2.08 12.72
N ARG A 146 20.78 2.14 11.66
CA ARG A 146 22.16 2.65 11.71
C ARG A 146 22.25 4.17 11.71
N GLU A 147 21.24 4.86 11.17
CA GLU A 147 21.21 6.32 11.06
C GLU A 147 19.93 6.88 11.71
N LYS A 148 20.03 8.00 12.42
CA LYS A 148 18.83 8.71 12.91
C LYS A 148 17.98 9.16 11.70
N PRO A 149 16.64 9.18 11.82
CA PRO A 149 15.78 9.65 10.73
C PRO A 149 16.19 11.06 10.30
N LYS A 150 16.33 11.27 9.00
CA LYS A 150 16.57 12.60 8.46
C LYS A 150 15.23 13.31 8.34
N SER A 151 15.05 14.42 9.05
CA SER A 151 13.93 15.31 8.76
C SER A 151 14.22 16.03 7.45
N MET A 152 13.53 15.68 6.38
CA MET A 152 13.55 16.52 5.18
C MET A 152 12.72 17.78 5.46
N PHE A 153 13.26 18.92 5.05
CA PHE A 153 12.80 20.30 5.30
C PHE A 153 11.29 20.50 5.50
N PRO A 154 10.87 21.49 6.33
CA PRO A 154 9.46 21.81 6.50
C PRO A 154 8.84 22.18 5.14
N ILE A 155 7.82 21.44 4.74
CA ILE A 155 6.96 21.79 3.60
C ILE A 155 6.08 22.95 4.09
N SER A 156 6.50 24.18 3.77
CA SER A 156 5.83 25.50 4.01
C SER A 156 4.61 25.59 4.95
N LYS A 157 4.68 26.55 5.90
CA LYS A 157 3.57 27.11 6.73
C LYS A 157 2.62 26.08 7.34
N GLY A 158 3.19 25.22 8.19
CA GLY A 158 2.47 24.24 8.99
C GLY A 158 3.31 22.98 9.05
N THR A 159 3.97 22.73 10.18
CA THR A 159 5.15 21.87 10.35
C THR A 159 4.89 20.38 10.09
N VAL A 160 4.58 19.99 8.86
CA VAL A 160 4.58 18.59 8.44
C VAL A 160 6.04 18.21 8.19
N THR A 161 6.71 17.69 9.22
CA THR A 161 8.01 17.04 9.05
C THR A 161 7.83 15.74 8.27
N ASN A 162 8.60 15.58 7.19
CA ASN A 162 8.73 14.31 6.52
C ASN A 162 9.93 13.56 7.12
N GLU A 163 9.70 12.36 7.61
CA GLU A 163 10.73 11.50 8.17
C GLU A 163 11.06 10.40 7.17
N VAL A 164 12.34 10.28 6.83
CA VAL A 164 12.85 9.16 6.05
C VAL A 164 13.63 8.25 6.99
N HIS A 165 13.13 7.03 7.16
CA HIS A 165 13.76 5.99 7.96
C HIS A 165 14.65 5.16 7.05
N LYS A 166 15.93 5.05 7.40
CA LYS A 166 16.86 4.12 6.76
C LYS A 166 17.08 2.94 7.72
N VAL A 167 16.42 1.82 7.41
CA VAL A 167 16.36 0.64 8.29
C VAL A 167 16.76 -0.63 7.55
N THR A 168 17.31 -1.60 8.27
CA THR A 168 17.75 -2.89 7.73
C THR A 168 16.98 -4.01 8.41
N LEU A 169 16.58 -5.04 7.66
CA LEU A 169 16.03 -6.27 8.25
C LEU A 169 17.15 -7.02 8.99
N THR A 170 16.95 -7.31 10.27
CA THR A 170 17.87 -8.17 11.03
C THR A 170 17.66 -9.63 10.66
N LYS A 171 18.52 -10.51 11.17
CA LYS A 171 18.29 -11.96 11.09
C LYS A 171 16.91 -12.35 11.64
N LYS A 172 16.51 -11.79 12.79
CA LYS A 172 15.18 -12.00 13.40
C LYS A 172 14.06 -11.52 12.49
N GLY A 173 14.23 -10.37 11.83
CA GLY A 173 13.26 -9.86 10.85
C GLY A 173 13.12 -10.76 9.62
N PHE A 174 14.23 -11.33 9.14
CA PHE A 174 14.22 -12.29 8.04
C PHE A 174 13.54 -13.62 8.42
N GLU A 175 13.77 -14.10 9.63
CA GLU A 175 13.08 -15.27 10.18
C GLU A 175 11.56 -15.03 10.26
N LYS A 176 11.12 -13.87 10.79
CA LYS A 176 9.71 -13.46 10.76
C LYS A 176 9.17 -13.43 9.32
N MET A 177 9.92 -12.86 8.37
CA MET A 177 9.53 -12.83 6.95
C MET A 177 9.27 -14.23 6.39
N ASN A 178 10.18 -15.18 6.63
CA ASN A 178 10.06 -16.54 6.14
C ASN A 178 8.91 -17.29 6.80
N ALA A 179 8.69 -17.08 8.11
CA ALA A 179 7.53 -17.63 8.81
C ALA A 179 6.21 -17.13 8.19
N PHE A 180 6.13 -15.85 7.87
CA PHE A 180 4.96 -15.28 7.20
C PHE A 180 4.74 -15.85 5.80
N LYS A 181 5.80 -16.09 5.03
CA LYS A 181 5.73 -16.76 3.73
C LYS A 181 5.26 -18.21 3.86
N ALA A 182 5.75 -18.96 4.84
CA ALA A 182 5.34 -20.35 5.07
C ALA A 182 3.85 -20.47 5.47
N LEU A 183 3.35 -19.59 6.33
CA LEU A 183 1.94 -19.56 6.70
C LEU A 183 1.05 -19.26 5.48
N SER A 184 1.53 -18.39 4.60
CA SER A 184 0.81 -17.96 3.42
C SER A 184 0.63 -19.12 2.42
N THR A 185 1.66 -19.92 2.16
CA THR A 185 1.59 -21.10 1.29
C THR A 185 0.75 -22.24 1.88
N SER A 186 0.78 -22.43 3.20
CA SER A 186 0.01 -23.48 3.88
C SER A 186 -1.51 -23.20 3.97
N GLY A 187 -1.93 -21.94 3.87
CA GLY A 187 -3.34 -21.52 3.94
C GLY A 187 -4.18 -21.79 2.69
N SER A 188 -3.60 -22.37 1.62
CA SER A 188 -4.29 -22.66 0.36
C SER A 188 -5.19 -23.91 0.39
N MET A 189 -5.39 -24.57 1.54
CA MET A 189 -6.18 -25.83 1.63
C MET A 189 -7.45 -25.78 2.49
N THR A 190 -7.96 -24.61 2.88
CA THR A 190 -9.32 -24.54 3.46
C THR A 190 -10.23 -23.60 2.68
N GLU A 191 -10.92 -24.22 1.72
CA GLU A 191 -12.21 -23.77 1.22
C GLU A 191 -13.09 -23.29 2.38
N THR A 192 -13.37 -22.00 2.44
CA THR A 192 -14.59 -21.54 3.08
C THR A 192 -15.56 -21.15 1.97
N SER A 193 -16.61 -21.97 1.88
CA SER A 193 -17.77 -21.83 1.02
C SER A 193 -18.28 -20.39 0.92
N VAL A 194 -17.97 -19.70 -0.17
CA VAL A 194 -18.79 -18.60 -0.72
C VAL A 194 -19.27 -19.03 -2.10
N LYS A 195 -20.18 -20.00 -2.09
CA LYS A 195 -21.10 -20.24 -3.21
C LYS A 195 -22.25 -19.25 -3.06
N THR A 196 -22.25 -18.16 -3.83
CA THR A 196 -23.43 -17.68 -4.58
C THR A 196 -23.08 -16.54 -5.54
N SER A 197 -23.76 -16.58 -6.69
CA SER A 197 -23.84 -15.60 -7.80
C SER A 197 -22.59 -15.33 -8.64
N ARG A 198 -22.57 -16.07 -9.76
CA ARG A 198 -21.83 -15.90 -11.02
C ARG A 198 -21.79 -14.45 -11.54
N GLN A 199 -20.67 -13.76 -11.33
CA GLN A 199 -20.04 -12.82 -12.29
C GLN A 199 -18.71 -12.24 -11.78
N LYS A 200 -18.28 -12.57 -10.55
CA LYS A 200 -16.97 -12.19 -9.98
C LYS A 200 -15.85 -13.19 -10.30
N ARG A 201 -15.42 -13.30 -11.57
CA ARG A 201 -14.20 -14.05 -11.94
C ARG A 201 -13.24 -13.16 -12.71
N LYS A 202 -12.58 -12.24 -12.01
CA LYS A 202 -11.26 -11.68 -12.38
C LYS A 202 -10.54 -11.02 -11.20
N VAL A 203 -11.26 -10.51 -10.20
CA VAL A 203 -10.65 -9.85 -9.02
C VAL A 203 -10.12 -10.85 -7.96
N PHE A 204 -10.72 -12.05 -7.86
CA PHE A 204 -10.37 -13.02 -6.80
C PHE A 204 -8.98 -13.68 -6.92
N LYS A 205 -8.23 -13.44 -8.02
CA LYS A 205 -6.83 -13.87 -8.15
C LYS A 205 -5.84 -12.91 -7.47
N LEU A 206 -6.29 -11.72 -7.05
CA LEU A 206 -5.41 -10.67 -6.50
C LEU A 206 -5.00 -10.93 -5.04
N LEU A 207 -5.88 -11.53 -4.24
CA LEU A 207 -5.61 -11.82 -2.83
C LEU A 207 -4.88 -13.15 -2.59
N THR A 208 -5.04 -14.13 -3.49
CA THR A 208 -4.36 -15.44 -3.37
C THR A 208 -2.88 -15.40 -3.82
N ARG A 209 -2.45 -14.34 -4.53
CA ARG A 209 -1.03 -14.12 -4.88
C ARG A 209 -0.17 -13.57 -3.76
N ILE A 210 -0.78 -13.10 -2.66
CA ILE A 210 -0.06 -12.69 -1.42
C ILE A 210 0.73 -13.87 -0.81
N CYS A 211 0.48 -15.10 -1.26
CA CYS A 211 1.05 -16.32 -0.67
C CYS A 211 1.99 -17.14 -1.56
N GLY A 212 2.19 -16.80 -2.84
CA GLY A 212 2.57 -17.84 -3.82
C GLY A 212 3.63 -17.50 -4.86
N LEU A 213 4.42 -16.43 -4.73
CA LEU A 213 5.40 -16.06 -5.76
C LEU A 213 6.75 -15.63 -5.17
N ILE A 214 7.49 -16.58 -4.59
CA ILE A 214 8.95 -16.67 -4.70
C ILE A 214 9.33 -18.17 -4.71
N VAL A 215 9.28 -18.79 -5.87
CA VAL A 215 10.15 -19.92 -6.23
C VAL A 215 10.65 -19.62 -7.64
N ALA A 216 11.88 -19.13 -7.72
CA ALA A 216 12.76 -19.41 -8.85
C ALA A 216 13.56 -20.66 -8.49
#